data_AF-A0A117QXC8-F1
#
_entry.id   AF-A0A117QXC8-F1
#
_cell.length_a   1.000
_cell.length_b   1.000
_cell.length_c   1.000
_cell.angle_alpha   90.00
_cell.angle_beta   90.00
_cell.angle_gamma   90.00
#
_symmetry.space_group_name_H-M   'P 1'
#
loop_
_entity.id
_entity.type
_entity.pdbx_description
1 polymer ?
#
loop_
_entity_poly.entity_id
_entity_poly.type
_entity_poly.pdbx_seq_one_letter_code
_entity_poly.pdbx_strand_id
1 'polypeptide(L)'
;MRDSGEAVLVDDDSRVVWTTGAATVPVAAPQPGRRAVLRRGERLRHQSLTSDDGSTVLIADGSWVAVLDTYGELKWNHAYEQGQLNVMDKHGVVHPRDAEAQARMYLVLDEDGMLQMRYPDGTVVSEIAGPGHELVVVRGQAQLRGGDRTVVWTTARGGLSEAAPPQQPPVSCQHQLEAWVDSLTGEGGYCATVVRDLGPAEALRRLGLAGDALTRGTWAQLAACRDRHPAGAEAVTVAAVALGPHTLVLAGDWRMGPPRPELSAGTLAVTNCHITRVRADGPARRDDMESDFVVHRNGALVAHLRDKPTRRKGVKVAEVAAALADMGSWNAATWARLYGLELMCRVAGVSPTATALAGELLGGIVVVHAH
;
A
#
# COMPACT_ATOMS: atom_id res chain seq x y z
N MET A 1 16.49 22.78 -2.68
CA MET A 1 15.49 23.83 -2.98
C MET A 1 15.79 25.03 -2.09
N ARG A 2 15.93 26.25 -2.63
CA ARG A 2 16.28 27.44 -1.83
C ARG A 2 15.01 28.16 -1.36
N ASP A 3 15.15 29.00 -0.32
CA ASP A 3 14.05 29.73 0.36
C ASP A 3 13.22 30.66 -0.58
N SER A 4 13.62 30.86 -1.83
CA SER A 4 12.92 31.66 -2.86
C SER A 4 11.81 30.89 -3.60
N GLY A 5 11.62 29.59 -3.34
CA GLY A 5 10.77 28.73 -4.17
C GLY A 5 11.45 28.30 -5.48
N GLU A 6 12.73 28.66 -5.64
CA GLU A 6 13.58 28.26 -6.74
C GLU A 6 14.14 26.86 -6.47
N ALA A 7 13.87 25.94 -7.39
CA ALA A 7 14.56 24.66 -7.40
C ALA A 7 15.92 24.88 -8.06
N VAL A 8 16.95 24.44 -7.34
CA VAL A 8 18.34 24.59 -7.76
C VAL A 8 18.98 23.21 -7.70
N LEU A 9 19.58 22.79 -8.81
CA LEU A 9 20.44 21.62 -8.84
C LEU A 9 21.87 22.09 -8.55
N VAL A 10 22.52 21.43 -7.60
CA VAL A 10 23.93 21.68 -7.27
C VAL A 10 24.77 20.45 -7.57
N ASP A 11 26.00 20.65 -8.01
CA ASP A 11 26.99 19.57 -8.15
C ASP A 11 27.62 19.19 -6.80
N ASP A 12 28.52 18.21 -6.81
CA ASP A 12 29.21 17.69 -5.61
C ASP A 12 30.08 18.76 -4.92
N ASP A 13 30.48 19.82 -5.65
CA ASP A 13 31.22 20.97 -5.12
C ASP A 13 30.28 22.08 -4.59
N SER A 14 28.98 21.80 -4.48
CA SER A 14 27.94 22.77 -4.10
C SER A 14 27.75 23.95 -5.08
N ARG A 15 28.19 23.82 -6.33
CA ARG A 15 27.97 24.84 -7.36
C ARG A 15 26.63 24.63 -8.04
N VAL A 16 25.93 25.73 -8.32
CA VAL A 16 24.64 25.69 -9.01
C VAL A 16 24.85 25.35 -10.48
N VAL A 17 24.30 24.21 -10.91
CA VAL A 17 24.36 23.76 -12.31
C VAL A 17 23.03 23.96 -13.05
N TRP A 18 21.93 24.17 -12.33
CA TRP A 18 20.61 24.46 -12.93
C TRP A 18 19.68 25.19 -11.95
N THR A 19 18.79 26.05 -12.48
CA THR A 19 17.75 26.79 -11.73
C THR A 19 16.45 26.90 -12.54
N THR A 20 15.30 26.93 -11.85
CA THR A 20 13.96 27.13 -12.43
C THR A 20 13.65 28.55 -12.90
N GLY A 21 14.45 29.56 -12.57
CA GLY A 21 14.36 30.91 -13.15
C GLY A 21 13.01 31.65 -13.00
N ALA A 22 12.24 31.39 -11.94
CA ALA A 22 10.92 31.99 -11.79
C ALA A 22 11.01 33.52 -11.50
N ALA A 23 10.35 34.32 -12.33
CA ALA A 23 10.29 35.78 -12.19
C ALA A 23 9.52 36.18 -10.92
N THR A 24 10.09 37.11 -10.14
CA THR A 24 9.45 37.72 -8.97
C THR A 24 8.18 38.49 -9.38
N VAL A 25 7.01 37.97 -9.02
CA VAL A 25 5.73 38.68 -9.16
C VAL A 25 5.43 39.40 -7.84
N PRO A 26 5.30 40.75 -7.81
CA PRO A 26 4.92 41.47 -6.61
C PRO A 26 3.39 41.54 -6.52
N VAL A 27 2.79 40.61 -5.79
CA VAL A 27 1.42 40.75 -5.26
C VAL A 27 1.47 40.33 -3.81
N ALA A 28 0.79 41.08 -2.93
CA ALA A 28 0.54 40.69 -1.54
C ALA A 28 -0.38 39.46 -1.52
N ALA A 29 0.17 38.31 -1.90
CA ALA A 29 -0.47 37.02 -1.82
C ALA A 29 -0.34 36.49 -0.37
N PRO A 30 -1.34 35.74 0.13
CA PRO A 30 -1.23 35.05 1.40
C PRO A 30 0.05 34.23 1.43
N GLN A 31 0.80 34.33 2.53
CA GLN A 31 2.13 33.75 2.63
C GLN A 31 2.03 32.22 2.56
N PRO A 32 2.79 31.56 1.65
CA PRO A 32 2.83 30.10 1.62
C PRO A 32 3.47 29.60 2.92
N GLY A 33 2.92 28.52 3.49
CA GLY A 33 3.55 27.85 4.61
C GLY A 33 5.01 27.50 4.30
N ARG A 34 5.93 27.81 5.21
CA ARG A 34 7.37 27.65 4.99
C ARG A 34 7.90 26.49 5.83
N ARG A 35 8.61 25.55 5.18
CA ARG A 35 9.38 24.47 5.82
C ARG A 35 8.48 23.48 6.58
N ALA A 36 8.75 23.24 7.86
CA ALA A 36 7.99 22.36 8.72
C ALA A 36 6.74 23.01 9.31
N VAL A 37 6.50 24.32 9.09
CA VAL A 37 5.52 25.09 9.88
C VAL A 37 4.49 25.79 9.00
N LEU A 38 3.23 25.72 9.43
CA LEU A 38 2.11 26.54 8.95
C LEU A 38 1.59 27.39 10.11
N ARG A 39 1.67 28.71 9.97
CA ARG A 39 1.26 29.69 10.97
C ARG A 39 -0.18 30.13 10.75
N ARG A 40 -0.75 30.81 11.75
CA ARG A 40 -2.05 31.48 11.59
C ARG A 40 -2.06 32.43 10.39
N GLY A 41 -3.15 32.41 9.65
CA GLY A 41 -3.34 33.15 8.41
C GLY A 41 -2.67 32.52 7.18
N GLU A 42 -1.84 31.48 7.36
CA GLU A 42 -1.20 30.78 6.24
C GLU A 42 -2.06 29.61 5.74
N ARG A 43 -1.85 29.26 4.46
CA ARG A 43 -2.55 28.16 3.79
C ARG A 43 -1.62 27.32 2.92
N LEU A 44 -1.99 26.06 2.71
CA LEU A 44 -1.35 25.12 1.79
C LEU A 44 -2.32 24.67 0.71
N ARG A 45 -1.89 24.77 -0.55
CA ARG A 45 -2.62 24.22 -1.70
C ARG A 45 -1.64 23.68 -2.73
N HIS A 46 -1.69 22.39 -3.01
CA HIS A 46 -0.68 21.66 -3.79
C HIS A 46 0.73 21.93 -3.25
N GLN A 47 0.82 21.95 -1.93
CA GLN A 47 2.03 22.26 -1.18
C GLN A 47 2.21 21.23 -0.07
N SER A 48 3.42 21.17 0.44
CA SER A 48 3.77 20.30 1.54
C SER A 48 4.54 21.05 2.62
N LEU A 49 4.44 20.54 3.84
CA LEU A 49 5.35 20.86 4.92
C LEU A 49 6.23 19.63 5.15
N THR A 50 7.50 19.84 5.42
CA THR A 50 8.48 18.76 5.62
C THR A 50 9.18 18.95 6.95
N SER A 51 9.31 17.88 7.74
CA SER A 51 10.08 17.92 9.00
C SER A 51 11.52 18.35 8.76
N ASP A 52 12.16 18.93 9.79
CA ASP A 52 13.54 19.42 9.67
C ASP A 52 14.54 18.34 9.25
N ASP A 53 14.28 17.08 9.62
CA ASP A 53 15.09 15.91 9.24
C ASP A 53 14.71 15.29 7.89
N GLY A 54 13.71 15.85 7.19
CA GLY A 54 13.20 15.31 5.93
C GLY A 54 12.42 14.00 6.05
N SER A 55 12.31 13.43 7.25
CA SER A 55 11.73 12.09 7.48
C SER A 55 10.22 12.02 7.26
N THR A 56 9.54 13.17 7.30
CA THR A 56 8.08 13.25 7.37
C THR A 56 7.57 14.42 6.54
N VAL A 57 6.52 14.18 5.76
CA VAL A 57 5.92 15.16 4.88
C VAL A 57 4.42 15.22 5.14
N LEU A 58 3.89 16.41 5.43
CA LEU A 58 2.46 16.68 5.33
C LEU A 58 2.17 17.23 3.95
N ILE A 59 1.24 16.62 3.21
CA ILE A 59 0.84 17.04 1.87
C ILE A 59 -0.61 17.52 1.90
N ALA A 60 -0.87 18.66 1.29
CA ALA A 60 -2.21 19.16 1.00
C ALA A 60 -2.37 19.32 -0.52
N ASP A 61 -2.95 18.33 -1.18
CA ASP A 61 -2.97 18.21 -2.66
C ASP A 61 -4.30 18.68 -3.30
N GLY A 62 -4.94 19.68 -2.72
CA GLY A 62 -6.23 20.14 -3.20
C GLY A 62 -7.38 19.27 -2.70
N SER A 63 -7.33 17.95 -2.88
CA SER A 63 -8.45 17.07 -2.54
C SER A 63 -8.33 16.34 -1.19
N TRP A 64 -7.13 16.26 -0.61
CA TRP A 64 -6.85 15.50 0.61
C TRP A 64 -5.66 16.09 1.37
N VAL A 65 -5.61 15.77 2.67
CA VAL A 65 -4.48 16.09 3.55
C VAL A 65 -3.99 14.81 4.20
N ALA A 66 -2.68 14.58 4.15
CA ALA A 66 -2.05 13.40 4.74
C ALA A 66 -0.66 13.68 5.28
N VAL A 67 -0.21 12.79 6.16
CA VAL A 67 1.17 12.70 6.62
C VAL A 67 1.77 11.40 6.11
N LEU A 68 2.93 11.52 5.44
CA LEU A 68 3.74 10.44 4.90
C LEU A 68 5.11 10.43 5.58
N ASP A 69 5.77 9.27 5.63
CA ASP A 69 7.20 9.20 5.93
C ASP A 69 8.07 9.25 4.66
N THR A 70 9.40 9.19 4.81
CA THR A 70 10.38 9.16 3.69
C THR A 70 10.22 8.00 2.72
N TYR A 71 9.54 6.93 3.12
CA TYR A 71 9.28 5.79 2.26
C TYR A 71 7.93 5.92 1.54
N GLY A 72 7.22 7.04 1.74
CA GLY A 72 5.87 7.25 1.22
C GLY A 72 4.79 6.50 2.00
N GLU A 73 5.11 5.94 3.18
CA GLU A 73 4.14 5.23 3.99
C GLU A 73 3.14 6.21 4.62
N LEU A 74 1.85 5.92 4.48
CA LEU A 74 0.77 6.75 5.00
C LEU A 74 0.66 6.62 6.53
N LYS A 75 1.09 7.64 7.27
CA LYS A 75 0.97 7.70 8.73
C LYS A 75 -0.38 8.23 9.19
N TRP A 76 -0.94 9.18 8.44
CA TRP A 76 -2.24 9.78 8.74
C TRP A 76 -2.88 10.35 7.48
N ASN A 77 -4.22 10.34 7.43
CA ASN A 77 -4.99 10.95 6.37
C ASN A 77 -6.36 11.37 6.87
N HIS A 78 -6.71 12.64 6.64
CA HIS A 78 -7.95 13.25 7.12
C HIS A 78 -9.22 12.53 6.64
N ALA A 79 -9.25 12.11 5.38
CA ALA A 79 -10.42 11.46 4.78
C ALA A 79 -10.74 10.11 5.44
N TYR A 80 -9.72 9.41 5.96
CA TYR A 80 -9.91 8.17 6.71
C TYR A 80 -10.54 8.41 8.09
N GLU A 81 -10.12 9.45 8.81
CA GLU A 81 -10.65 9.74 10.16
C GLU A 81 -12.12 10.15 10.13
N GLN A 82 -12.53 10.91 9.12
CA GLN A 82 -13.91 11.34 8.96
C GLN A 82 -14.85 10.22 8.47
N GLY A 83 -14.33 9.01 8.21
CA GLY A 83 -15.11 7.94 7.57
C GLY A 83 -15.61 8.31 6.17
N GLN A 84 -15.06 9.37 5.58
CA GLN A 84 -15.49 9.95 4.29
C GLN A 84 -14.90 9.25 3.07
N LEU A 85 -14.12 8.18 3.26
CA LEU A 85 -13.67 7.31 2.16
C LEU A 85 -14.82 6.66 1.36
N ASN A 86 -16.08 6.84 1.79
CA ASN A 86 -17.26 6.43 1.03
C ASN A 86 -17.69 7.43 -0.06
N VAL A 87 -17.06 8.60 -0.16
CA VAL A 87 -17.31 9.58 -1.26
C VAL A 87 -16.36 9.36 -2.46
N MET A 88 -15.29 8.58 -2.28
CA MET A 88 -14.82 7.73 -3.38
C MET A 88 -15.84 6.62 -3.50
N ASP A 89 -16.60 6.59 -4.60
CA ASP A 89 -17.37 5.39 -4.87
C ASP A 89 -16.41 4.19 -4.97
N LYS A 90 -16.95 2.98 -4.95
CA LYS A 90 -16.21 1.71 -5.11
C LYS A 90 -15.36 1.61 -6.40
N HIS A 91 -15.36 2.63 -7.25
CA HIS A 91 -14.58 2.72 -8.49
C HIS A 91 -13.49 3.79 -8.42
N GLY A 92 -13.28 4.47 -7.28
CA GLY A 92 -12.36 5.59 -7.16
C GLY A 92 -12.81 6.83 -7.95
N VAL A 93 -14.09 6.88 -8.35
CA VAL A 93 -14.64 8.01 -9.08
C VAL A 93 -15.17 9.01 -8.05
N VAL A 94 -14.49 10.13 -7.94
CA VAL A 94 -15.06 11.34 -7.33
C VAL A 94 -16.27 11.73 -8.17
N HIS A 95 -17.46 11.85 -7.56
CA HIS A 95 -18.63 12.30 -8.29
C HIS A 95 -18.31 13.65 -8.98
N PRO A 96 -18.47 13.76 -10.32
CA PRO A 96 -17.89 14.85 -11.11
C PRO A 96 -18.49 16.23 -10.82
N ARG A 97 -19.61 16.30 -10.09
CA ARG A 97 -20.20 17.60 -9.72
C ARG A 97 -19.33 18.41 -8.77
N ASP A 98 -18.45 17.76 -8.00
CA ASP A 98 -17.54 18.44 -7.06
C ASP A 98 -16.06 18.09 -7.28
N ALA A 99 -15.70 17.29 -8.30
CA ALA A 99 -14.29 16.94 -8.53
C ALA A 99 -13.42 18.17 -8.79
N GLU A 100 -13.95 19.17 -9.50
CA GLU A 100 -13.24 20.43 -9.72
C GLU A 100 -13.22 21.33 -8.48
N ALA A 101 -14.28 21.33 -7.66
CA ALA A 101 -14.31 22.06 -6.40
C ALA A 101 -13.35 21.43 -5.36
N GLN A 102 -13.34 20.09 -5.29
CA GLN A 102 -12.46 19.29 -4.44
C GLN A 102 -11.00 19.42 -4.86
N ALA A 103 -10.68 19.40 -6.16
CA ALA A 103 -9.31 19.63 -6.65
C ALA A 103 -8.75 21.02 -6.27
N ARG A 104 -9.59 21.91 -5.73
CA ARG A 104 -9.22 23.27 -5.37
C ARG A 104 -9.32 23.55 -3.87
N MET A 105 -9.58 22.57 -3.00
CA MET A 105 -9.57 22.83 -1.56
C MET A 105 -8.15 23.20 -1.10
N TYR A 106 -8.05 23.82 0.07
CA TYR A 106 -6.78 24.14 0.69
C TYR A 106 -6.85 23.91 2.19
N LEU A 107 -5.70 23.59 2.77
CA LEU A 107 -5.53 23.54 4.22
C LEU A 107 -5.19 24.94 4.71
N VAL A 108 -5.83 25.41 5.77
CA VAL A 108 -5.56 26.72 6.37
C VAL A 108 -5.51 26.58 7.89
N LEU A 109 -4.60 27.32 8.52
CA LEU A 109 -4.66 27.58 9.94
C LEU A 109 -5.19 29.01 10.11
N ASP A 110 -6.46 29.15 10.48
CA ASP A 110 -7.13 30.45 10.57
C ASP A 110 -6.58 31.31 11.72
N GLU A 111 -6.89 32.61 11.69
CA GLU A 111 -6.45 33.57 12.72
C GLU A 111 -6.98 33.26 14.12
N ASP A 112 -8.12 32.59 14.21
CA ASP A 112 -8.70 32.08 15.47
C ASP A 112 -7.99 30.82 15.99
N GLY A 113 -7.09 30.24 15.19
CA GLY A 113 -6.33 29.05 15.50
C GLY A 113 -6.98 27.74 15.08
N MET A 114 -8.07 27.77 14.31
CA MET A 114 -8.70 26.57 13.78
C MET A 114 -7.95 26.06 12.55
N LEU A 115 -7.55 24.79 12.57
CA LEU A 115 -7.00 24.09 11.41
C LEU A 115 -8.15 23.51 10.59
N GLN A 116 -8.32 24.00 9.36
CA GLN A 116 -9.49 23.69 8.53
C GLN A 116 -9.10 23.34 7.09
N MET A 117 -9.94 22.55 6.44
CA MET A 117 -9.99 22.44 4.98
C MET A 117 -11.12 23.32 4.45
N ARG A 118 -10.82 24.13 3.43
CA ARG A 118 -11.79 25.05 2.82
C ARG A 118 -11.81 24.93 1.30
N TYR A 119 -12.97 25.18 0.71
CA TYR A 119 -13.10 25.46 -0.71
C TYR A 119 -12.48 26.82 -1.07
N PRO A 120 -12.17 27.09 -2.36
CA PRO A 120 -11.66 28.39 -2.82
C PRO A 120 -12.49 29.62 -2.43
N ASP A 121 -13.79 29.46 -2.26
CA ASP A 121 -14.73 30.51 -1.86
C ASP A 121 -14.69 30.81 -0.34
N GLY A 122 -13.89 30.05 0.43
CA GLY A 122 -13.76 30.19 1.87
C GLY A 122 -14.71 29.31 2.68
N THR A 123 -15.63 28.58 2.04
CA THR A 123 -16.54 27.65 2.69
C THR A 123 -15.75 26.54 3.39
N VAL A 124 -16.04 26.30 4.67
CA VAL A 124 -15.40 25.26 5.47
C VAL A 124 -15.94 23.89 5.08
N VAL A 125 -15.05 23.03 4.61
CA VAL A 125 -15.35 21.63 4.26
C VAL A 125 -15.25 20.75 5.49
N SER A 126 -14.18 20.96 6.26
CA SER A 126 -13.93 20.22 7.49
C SER A 126 -13.09 21.03 8.45
N GLU A 127 -13.46 20.96 9.72
CA GLU A 127 -12.61 21.37 10.83
C GLU A 127 -11.78 20.15 11.24
N ILE A 128 -10.46 20.28 11.25
CA ILE A 128 -9.54 19.19 11.61
C ILE A 128 -9.21 19.26 13.11
N ALA A 129 -8.83 20.45 13.58
CA ALA A 129 -8.33 20.66 14.93
C ALA A 129 -8.38 22.14 15.34
N GLY A 130 -8.14 22.43 16.62
CA GLY A 130 -7.97 23.79 17.14
C GLY A 130 -8.62 24.00 18.51
N PRO A 131 -8.39 25.17 19.14
CA PRO A 131 -7.57 26.28 18.66
C PRO A 131 -6.06 26.07 18.91
N GLY A 132 -5.21 26.43 17.94
CA GLY A 132 -3.75 26.41 18.02
C GLY A 132 -3.09 27.67 17.43
N HIS A 133 -1.78 27.82 17.58
CA HIS A 133 -0.97 28.93 17.09
C HIS A 133 -0.15 28.57 15.85
N GLU A 134 0.34 27.34 15.75
CA GLU A 134 1.06 26.85 14.57
C GLU A 134 0.89 25.34 14.39
N LEU A 135 0.81 24.89 13.15
CA LEU A 135 0.90 23.49 12.76
C LEU A 135 2.34 23.20 12.39
N VAL A 136 2.96 22.20 13.03
CA VAL A 136 4.36 21.82 12.83
C VAL A 136 4.45 20.36 12.42
N VAL A 137 5.15 20.06 11.34
CA VAL A 137 5.54 18.70 10.95
C VAL A 137 6.83 18.34 11.65
N VAL A 138 6.77 17.31 12.47
CA VAL A 138 7.93 16.72 13.15
C VAL A 138 8.10 15.28 12.70
N ARG A 139 9.17 14.62 13.12
CA ARG A 139 9.39 13.21 12.79
C ARG A 139 8.18 12.35 13.18
N GLY A 140 7.61 11.68 12.18
CA GLY A 140 6.49 10.74 12.25
C GLY A 140 5.09 11.34 12.29
N GLN A 141 4.92 12.67 12.41
CA GLN A 141 3.60 13.27 12.67
C GLN A 141 3.52 14.77 12.38
N ALA A 142 2.30 15.28 12.27
CA ALA A 142 2.00 16.71 12.39
C ALA A 142 1.40 17.02 13.77
N GLN A 143 1.71 18.21 14.30
CA GLN A 143 1.27 18.68 15.61
C GLN A 143 0.71 20.09 15.47
N LEU A 144 -0.51 20.32 15.92
CA LEU A 144 -1.01 21.67 16.16
C LEU A 144 -0.60 22.08 17.57
N ARG A 145 0.09 23.21 17.70
CA ARG A 145 0.64 23.70 18.97
C ARG A 145 0.02 25.03 19.39
N GLY A 146 -0.26 25.20 20.68
CA GLY A 146 -0.65 26.47 21.29
C GLY A 146 0.51 27.49 21.33
N GLY A 147 0.22 28.72 21.78
CA GLY A 147 1.21 29.80 21.86
C GLY A 147 2.35 29.54 22.85
N ASP A 148 2.12 28.68 23.85
CA ASP A 148 3.10 28.17 24.80
C ASP A 148 3.79 26.88 24.32
N ARG A 149 3.60 26.52 23.04
CA ARG A 149 4.08 25.28 22.40
C ARG A 149 3.46 23.98 22.92
N THR A 150 2.41 24.04 23.73
CA THR A 150 1.64 22.83 24.11
C THR A 150 1.01 22.19 22.87
N VAL A 151 1.07 20.87 22.75
CA VAL A 151 0.42 20.16 21.62
C VAL A 151 -1.08 20.06 21.92
N VAL A 152 -1.90 20.74 21.11
CA VAL A 152 -3.37 20.73 21.23
C VAL A 152 -4.02 19.68 20.33
N TRP A 153 -3.32 19.24 19.29
CA TRP A 153 -3.74 18.14 18.41
C TRP A 153 -2.53 17.50 17.73
N THR A 154 -2.64 16.22 17.39
CA THR A 154 -1.59 15.49 16.67
C THR A 154 -2.13 14.39 15.79
N THR A 155 -1.40 14.07 14.71
CA THR A 155 -1.70 12.96 13.82
C THR A 155 -1.20 11.60 14.32
N ALA A 156 -0.37 11.53 15.37
CA ALA A 156 0.03 10.23 15.92
C ALA A 156 -1.16 9.52 16.56
N ARG A 157 -1.40 8.29 16.13
CA ARG A 157 -2.43 7.44 16.73
C ARG A 157 -1.97 6.96 18.09
N GLY A 158 -2.68 7.39 19.14
CA GLY A 158 -2.60 6.82 20.49
C GLY A 158 -1.74 7.62 21.46
N GLY A 159 -2.35 8.61 22.11
CA GLY A 159 -1.91 9.23 23.36
C GLY A 159 -0.60 10.02 23.29
N LEU A 160 -0.58 11.19 23.94
CA LEU A 160 0.61 12.01 24.19
C LEU A 160 1.59 11.31 25.18
N SER A 161 1.99 10.07 24.91
CA SER A 161 3.10 9.45 25.61
C SER A 161 4.36 9.83 24.85
N GLU A 162 5.21 10.62 25.51
CA GLU A 162 6.57 10.94 25.10
C GLU A 162 7.40 9.64 25.07
N ALA A 163 7.18 8.83 24.04
CA ALA A 163 7.83 7.55 23.87
C ALA A 163 9.23 7.78 23.31
N ALA A 164 10.18 7.00 23.85
CA ALA A 164 11.54 6.83 23.37
C ALA A 164 11.61 6.81 21.83
N PRO A 165 12.75 7.24 21.23
CA PRO A 165 12.89 7.30 19.77
C PRO A 165 12.37 6.01 19.15
N PRO A 166 11.37 6.08 18.25
CA PRO A 166 10.83 4.88 17.66
C PRO A 166 12.00 4.18 17.00
N GLN A 167 12.33 2.98 17.47
CA GLN A 167 13.05 2.04 16.65
C GLN A 167 12.30 2.05 15.31
N GLN A 168 13.00 2.34 14.21
CA GLN A 168 12.42 2.23 12.88
C GLN A 168 11.64 0.92 12.89
N PRO A 169 10.30 0.94 12.68
CA PRO A 169 9.60 -0.31 12.53
C PRO A 169 10.36 -1.06 11.43
N PRO A 170 10.76 -2.31 11.66
CA PRO A 170 11.42 -3.09 10.63
C PRO A 170 10.60 -2.91 9.36
N VAL A 171 11.26 -2.51 8.25
CA VAL A 171 10.64 -2.30 6.93
C VAL A 171 9.49 -3.28 6.81
N SER A 172 8.26 -2.77 6.63
CA SER A 172 7.07 -3.62 6.74
C SER A 172 7.31 -4.87 5.90
N CYS A 173 7.07 -6.04 6.49
CA CYS A 173 7.24 -7.33 5.82
C CYS A 173 6.55 -7.34 4.45
N GLN A 174 5.51 -6.52 4.29
CA GLN A 174 4.83 -6.22 3.04
C GLN A 174 5.74 -5.68 1.94
N HIS A 175 6.43 -4.55 2.13
CA HIS A 175 7.22 -3.95 1.05
C HIS A 175 8.32 -4.89 0.56
N GLN A 176 8.89 -5.69 1.46
CA GLN A 176 9.87 -6.72 1.09
C GLN A 176 9.23 -7.85 0.29
N LEU A 177 8.06 -8.32 0.70
CA LEU A 177 7.35 -9.41 0.02
C LEU A 177 6.81 -8.97 -1.35
N GLU A 178 6.26 -7.76 -1.45
CA GLU A 178 5.82 -7.15 -2.71
C GLU A 178 6.97 -6.96 -3.67
N ALA A 179 8.06 -6.32 -3.23
CA ALA A 179 9.25 -6.15 -4.05
C ALA A 179 9.84 -7.50 -4.49
N TRP A 180 9.80 -8.52 -3.62
CA TRP A 180 10.21 -9.87 -3.96
C TRP A 180 9.29 -10.48 -5.04
N VAL A 181 7.98 -10.50 -4.84
CA VAL A 181 7.03 -11.03 -5.84
C VAL A 181 7.18 -10.30 -7.17
N ASP A 182 7.19 -8.97 -7.16
CA ASP A 182 7.34 -8.13 -8.34
C ASP A 182 8.66 -8.41 -9.08
N SER A 183 9.76 -8.65 -8.34
CA SER A 183 11.04 -9.02 -8.95
C SER A 183 11.02 -10.38 -9.64
N LEU A 184 10.14 -11.30 -9.21
CA LEU A 184 9.99 -12.62 -9.81
C LEU A 184 9.03 -12.56 -10.99
N THR A 185 7.84 -12.00 -10.80
CA THR A 185 6.75 -12.09 -11.79
C THR A 185 6.74 -10.94 -12.79
N GLY A 186 7.52 -9.88 -12.54
CA GLY A 186 7.41 -8.62 -13.27
C GLY A 186 6.03 -7.99 -13.06
N GLU A 187 5.56 -7.23 -14.06
CA GLU A 187 4.22 -6.59 -14.04
C GLU A 187 3.05 -7.56 -14.32
N GLY A 188 3.35 -8.86 -14.47
CA GLY A 188 2.36 -9.90 -14.73
C GLY A 188 1.46 -10.18 -13.52
N GLY A 189 0.30 -10.78 -13.77
CA GLY A 189 -0.55 -11.28 -12.69
C GLY A 189 0.08 -12.52 -12.02
N TYR A 190 -0.15 -12.68 -10.72
CA TYR A 190 0.38 -13.78 -9.92
C TYR A 190 -0.67 -14.35 -8.97
N CYS A 191 -0.40 -15.53 -8.43
CA CYS A 191 -1.10 -16.06 -7.27
C CYS A 191 -0.08 -16.53 -6.22
N ALA A 192 -0.13 -15.94 -5.03
CA ALA A 192 0.64 -16.35 -3.87
C ALA A 192 -0.27 -17.10 -2.89
N THR A 193 0.21 -18.20 -2.31
CA THR A 193 -0.53 -18.98 -1.31
C THR A 193 0.37 -19.39 -0.17
N VAL A 194 0.01 -19.02 1.06
CA VAL A 194 0.63 -19.59 2.26
C VAL A 194 -0.18 -20.81 2.69
N VAL A 195 0.49 -21.96 2.81
CA VAL A 195 -0.07 -23.21 3.31
C VAL A 195 0.56 -23.53 4.65
N ARG A 196 -0.27 -23.70 5.69
CA ARG A 196 0.23 -23.99 7.03
C ARG A 196 0.65 -25.45 7.17
N ASP A 197 1.70 -25.70 7.96
CA ASP A 197 2.11 -27.02 8.41
C ASP A 197 2.29 -28.02 7.25
N LEU A 198 2.82 -27.52 6.13
CA LEU A 198 3.03 -28.26 4.90
C LEU A 198 4.39 -27.89 4.31
N GLY A 199 5.16 -28.88 3.89
CA GLY A 199 6.47 -28.67 3.26
C GLY A 199 6.37 -28.35 1.76
N PRO A 200 7.40 -27.69 1.16
CA PRO A 200 7.35 -27.24 -0.23
C PRO A 200 7.06 -28.32 -1.27
N ALA A 201 7.71 -29.49 -1.16
CA ALA A 201 7.53 -30.59 -2.11
C ALA A 201 6.12 -31.20 -2.04
N GLU A 202 5.51 -31.27 -0.86
CA GLU A 202 4.14 -31.76 -0.70
C GLU A 202 3.13 -30.73 -1.26
N ALA A 203 3.34 -29.44 -1.00
CA ALA A 203 2.51 -28.38 -1.56
C ALA A 203 2.49 -28.41 -3.10
N LEU A 204 3.67 -28.57 -3.73
CA LEU A 204 3.77 -28.69 -5.19
C LEU A 204 3.16 -29.98 -5.73
N ARG A 205 3.30 -31.11 -5.01
CA ARG A 205 2.63 -32.37 -5.39
C ARG A 205 1.10 -32.24 -5.38
N ARG A 206 0.53 -31.50 -4.43
CA ARG A 206 -0.91 -31.20 -4.40
C ARG A 206 -1.38 -30.31 -5.54
N LEU A 207 -0.48 -29.56 -6.18
CA LEU A 207 -0.75 -28.83 -7.42
C LEU A 207 -0.55 -29.69 -8.69
N GLY A 208 -0.22 -30.98 -8.53
CA GLY A 208 -0.06 -31.93 -9.63
C GLY A 208 1.37 -32.06 -10.17
N LEU A 209 2.39 -31.48 -9.52
CA LEU A 209 3.77 -31.74 -9.91
C LEU A 209 4.19 -33.14 -9.47
N ALA A 210 4.58 -33.97 -10.43
CA ALA A 210 5.26 -35.23 -10.14
C ALA A 210 6.63 -34.97 -9.48
N GLY A 211 7.11 -35.92 -8.68
CA GLY A 211 8.35 -35.75 -7.91
C GLY A 211 9.60 -35.59 -8.78
N ASP A 212 9.61 -36.21 -9.94
CA ASP A 212 10.66 -36.10 -10.98
C ASP A 212 10.58 -34.80 -11.78
N ALA A 213 9.43 -34.12 -11.77
CA ALA A 213 9.24 -32.80 -12.36
C ALA A 213 9.65 -31.64 -11.42
N LEU A 214 9.95 -31.93 -10.15
CA LEU A 214 10.44 -30.94 -9.21
C LEU A 214 11.90 -30.61 -9.49
N THR A 215 12.18 -29.34 -9.72
CA THR A 215 13.54 -28.83 -9.91
C THR A 215 13.84 -27.69 -8.94
N ARG A 216 15.13 -27.49 -8.64
CA ARG A 216 15.61 -26.32 -7.92
C ARG A 216 16.18 -25.31 -8.88
N GLY A 217 15.90 -24.04 -8.65
CA GLY A 217 16.49 -22.96 -9.43
C GLY A 217 15.96 -21.60 -9.05
N THR A 218 16.46 -20.59 -9.74
CA THR A 218 15.91 -19.24 -9.69
C THR A 218 14.59 -19.19 -10.45
N TRP A 219 13.76 -18.20 -10.15
CA TRP A 219 12.52 -18.00 -10.90
C TRP A 219 12.74 -17.82 -12.40
N ALA A 220 13.79 -17.10 -12.78
CA ALA A 220 14.15 -16.92 -14.20
C ALA A 220 14.46 -18.27 -14.89
N GLN A 221 15.14 -19.18 -14.19
CA GLN A 221 15.40 -20.53 -14.72
C GLN A 221 14.11 -21.34 -14.86
N LEU A 222 13.21 -21.28 -13.86
CA LEU A 222 11.91 -21.96 -13.92
C LEU A 222 11.02 -21.38 -15.05
N ALA A 223 11.00 -20.07 -15.22
CA ALA A 223 10.30 -19.41 -16.33
C ALA A 223 10.88 -19.79 -17.70
N ALA A 224 12.21 -19.87 -17.84
CA ALA A 224 12.84 -20.35 -19.07
C ALA A 224 12.52 -21.83 -19.38
N CYS A 225 12.21 -22.65 -18.37
CA CYS A 225 11.68 -23.99 -18.58
C CYS A 225 10.23 -23.97 -19.07
N ARG A 226 9.38 -23.08 -18.54
CA ARG A 226 8.00 -22.88 -19.01
C ARG A 226 7.95 -22.52 -20.49
N ASP A 227 8.79 -21.59 -20.91
CA ASP A 227 8.79 -21.09 -22.29
C ASP A 227 9.20 -22.16 -23.33
N ARG A 228 9.89 -23.22 -22.87
CA ARG A 228 10.25 -24.40 -23.68
C ARG A 228 9.27 -25.56 -23.53
N HIS A 229 8.25 -25.44 -22.67
CA HIS A 229 7.32 -26.52 -22.38
C HIS A 229 6.34 -26.73 -23.54
N PRO A 230 6.06 -27.98 -23.96
CA PRO A 230 5.22 -28.25 -25.14
C PRO A 230 3.76 -27.79 -25.00
N ALA A 231 3.26 -27.64 -23.77
CA ALA A 231 1.92 -27.08 -23.51
C ALA A 231 1.80 -25.58 -23.81
N GLY A 232 2.92 -24.90 -24.12
CA GLY A 232 2.92 -23.50 -24.54
C GLY A 232 2.22 -22.58 -23.54
N ALA A 233 1.18 -21.89 -24.00
CA ALA A 233 0.46 -20.93 -23.18
C ALA A 233 -0.26 -21.55 -21.97
N GLU A 234 -0.55 -22.85 -21.96
CA GLU A 234 -1.23 -23.52 -20.83
C GLU A 234 -0.26 -23.90 -19.69
N ALA A 235 1.05 -23.80 -19.92
CA ALA A 235 2.06 -24.04 -18.90
C ALA A 235 2.21 -22.85 -17.96
N VAL A 236 2.13 -23.09 -16.65
CA VAL A 236 2.35 -22.10 -15.60
C VAL A 236 3.51 -22.52 -14.73
N THR A 237 4.44 -21.58 -14.52
CA THR A 237 5.52 -21.73 -13.55
C THR A 237 4.96 -21.65 -12.13
N VAL A 238 5.28 -22.67 -11.33
CA VAL A 238 5.01 -22.64 -9.89
C VAL A 238 6.30 -22.89 -9.12
N ALA A 239 6.39 -22.25 -7.96
CA ALA A 239 7.51 -22.39 -7.06
C ALA A 239 7.03 -22.38 -5.60
N ALA A 240 7.80 -22.98 -4.71
CA ALA A 240 7.52 -23.06 -3.29
C ALA A 240 8.77 -22.76 -2.47
N VAL A 241 8.56 -22.02 -1.38
CA VAL A 241 9.57 -21.59 -0.42
C VAL A 241 9.15 -22.00 0.98
N ALA A 242 10.09 -22.55 1.76
CA ALA A 242 9.85 -22.91 3.14
C ALA A 242 9.81 -21.65 4.04
N LEU A 243 8.77 -21.53 4.85
CA LEU A 243 8.59 -20.50 5.87
C LEU A 243 8.51 -21.16 7.25
N GLY A 244 9.57 -21.87 7.64
CA GLY A 244 9.58 -22.74 8.82
C GLY A 244 8.69 -23.97 8.59
N PRO A 245 7.65 -24.22 9.42
CA PRO A 245 6.72 -25.32 9.20
C PRO A 245 5.71 -25.04 8.07
N HIS A 246 5.64 -23.80 7.58
CA HIS A 246 4.72 -23.37 6.54
C HIS A 246 5.41 -23.33 5.18
N THR A 247 4.62 -23.23 4.11
CA THR A 247 5.13 -23.04 2.75
C THR A 247 4.44 -21.85 2.10
N LEU A 248 5.22 -21.01 1.43
CA LEU A 248 4.72 -20.04 0.46
C LEU A 248 4.83 -20.65 -0.93
N VAL A 249 3.71 -20.76 -1.64
CA VAL A 249 3.63 -21.18 -3.03
C VAL A 249 3.35 -19.96 -3.90
N LEU A 250 4.13 -19.77 -4.96
CA LEU A 250 3.97 -18.71 -5.93
C LEU A 250 3.69 -19.32 -7.31
N ALA A 251 2.64 -18.85 -7.98
CA ALA A 251 2.34 -19.14 -9.37
C ALA A 251 2.47 -17.87 -10.21
N GLY A 252 3.25 -17.95 -11.29
CA GLY A 252 3.58 -16.81 -12.15
C GLY A 252 2.50 -16.38 -13.12
N ASP A 253 1.30 -16.91 -12.95
CA ASP A 253 0.17 -16.64 -13.82
C ASP A 253 -1.13 -16.73 -13.04
N TRP A 254 -1.94 -15.67 -13.13
CA TRP A 254 -3.26 -15.62 -12.53
C TRP A 254 -4.22 -16.66 -13.12
N ARG A 255 -3.95 -17.20 -14.32
CA ARG A 255 -4.76 -18.25 -14.97
C ARG A 255 -4.81 -19.55 -14.18
N MET A 256 -3.86 -19.77 -13.26
CA MET A 256 -4.00 -20.85 -12.26
C MET A 256 -5.26 -20.69 -11.42
N GLY A 257 -5.74 -19.45 -11.21
CA GLY A 257 -6.99 -19.10 -10.56
C GLY A 257 -7.07 -19.51 -9.08
N PRO A 258 -7.67 -18.70 -8.21
CA PRO A 258 -8.35 -19.22 -7.04
C PRO A 258 -9.69 -19.86 -7.46
N PRO A 259 -10.16 -20.93 -6.78
CA PRO A 259 -9.58 -21.60 -5.61
C PRO A 259 -8.78 -22.88 -5.93
N ARG A 260 -7.75 -23.17 -5.12
CA ARG A 260 -7.02 -24.46 -5.07
C ARG A 260 -7.28 -25.15 -3.72
N PRO A 261 -8.47 -25.73 -3.52
CA PRO A 261 -8.84 -26.31 -2.23
C PRO A 261 -7.91 -27.46 -1.81
N GLU A 262 -7.27 -28.13 -2.76
CA GLU A 262 -6.36 -29.26 -2.55
C GLU A 262 -5.17 -28.88 -1.66
N LEU A 263 -4.65 -27.65 -1.80
CA LEU A 263 -3.55 -27.15 -0.96
C LEU A 263 -3.93 -27.15 0.54
N SER A 264 -5.20 -26.93 0.85
CA SER A 264 -5.69 -26.86 2.24
C SER A 264 -6.07 -28.21 2.83
N ALA A 265 -5.88 -29.34 2.15
CA ALA A 265 -6.24 -30.66 2.69
C ALA A 265 -5.50 -30.93 4.03
N GLY A 266 -6.26 -31.07 5.12
CA GLY A 266 -5.72 -31.26 6.46
C GLY A 266 -5.12 -30.02 7.12
N THR A 267 -5.27 -28.83 6.53
CA THR A 267 -4.66 -27.58 7.03
C THR A 267 -5.43 -26.32 6.60
N LEU A 268 -4.82 -25.15 6.78
CA LEU A 268 -5.26 -23.85 6.27
C LEU A 268 -4.40 -23.45 5.05
N ALA A 269 -5.03 -22.96 4.00
CA ALA A 269 -4.36 -22.27 2.90
C ALA A 269 -4.97 -20.89 2.69
N VAL A 270 -4.12 -19.86 2.62
CA VAL A 270 -4.52 -18.47 2.38
C VAL A 270 -3.90 -18.03 1.07
N THR A 271 -4.73 -17.67 0.10
CA THR A 271 -4.29 -17.30 -1.25
C THR A 271 -4.63 -15.85 -1.52
N ASN A 272 -3.69 -15.13 -2.09
CA ASN A 272 -3.92 -13.84 -2.72
C ASN A 272 -3.49 -13.92 -4.18
N CYS A 273 -4.41 -13.60 -5.08
CA CYS A 273 -4.17 -13.53 -6.51
C CYS A 273 -4.28 -12.09 -6.98
N HIS A 274 -3.24 -11.62 -7.65
CA HIS A 274 -3.19 -10.34 -8.31
C HIS A 274 -3.40 -10.56 -9.81
N ILE A 275 -4.53 -10.09 -10.33
CA ILE A 275 -4.98 -10.32 -11.70
C ILE A 275 -4.79 -9.03 -12.50
N THR A 276 -3.80 -9.02 -13.38
CA THR A 276 -3.61 -7.94 -14.35
C THR A 276 -4.32 -8.32 -15.64
N ARG A 277 -5.48 -7.70 -15.92
CA ARG A 277 -6.15 -7.91 -17.22
C ARG A 277 -5.48 -7.04 -18.28
N VAL A 278 -4.77 -7.68 -19.20
CA VAL A 278 -4.30 -7.01 -20.42
C VAL A 278 -5.51 -6.76 -21.31
N ARG A 279 -5.78 -5.49 -21.63
CA ARG A 279 -6.80 -5.15 -22.64
C ARG A 279 -6.27 -5.50 -24.03
N ALA A 280 -7.16 -5.88 -24.94
CA ALA A 280 -6.77 -6.18 -26.33
C ALA A 280 -6.19 -4.94 -27.05
N ASP A 281 -6.50 -3.75 -26.53
CA ASP A 281 -6.37 -2.46 -27.19
C ASP A 281 -5.41 -1.49 -26.44
N GLY A 282 -4.58 -1.99 -25.53
CA GLY A 282 -3.51 -1.20 -24.92
C GLY A 282 -2.85 -1.79 -23.68
N PRO A 283 -1.82 -1.13 -23.13
CA PRO A 283 -1.20 -1.56 -21.88
C PRO A 283 -2.23 -1.55 -20.75
N ALA A 284 -2.14 -2.54 -19.85
CA ALA A 284 -3.02 -2.63 -18.70
C ALA A 284 -2.95 -1.33 -17.88
N ARG A 285 -4.11 -0.73 -17.58
CA ARG A 285 -4.15 0.40 -16.66
C ARG A 285 -4.14 -0.12 -15.23
N ARG A 286 -3.65 0.67 -14.29
CA ARG A 286 -3.68 0.34 -12.85
C ARG A 286 -5.10 0.03 -12.35
N ASP A 287 -6.13 0.62 -12.98
CA ASP A 287 -7.54 0.36 -12.64
C ASP A 287 -8.07 -0.99 -13.12
N ASP A 288 -7.36 -1.67 -14.03
CA ASP A 288 -7.68 -3.01 -14.54
C ASP A 288 -7.11 -4.12 -13.64
N MET A 289 -6.51 -3.77 -12.51
CA MET A 289 -6.05 -4.72 -11.48
C MET A 289 -7.24 -5.23 -10.67
N GLU A 290 -7.43 -6.55 -10.66
CA GLU A 290 -8.35 -7.25 -9.77
C GLU A 290 -7.55 -8.04 -8.73
N SER A 291 -7.95 -7.98 -7.47
CA SER A 291 -7.39 -8.85 -6.42
C SER A 291 -8.47 -9.83 -5.95
N ASP A 292 -8.07 -11.09 -5.79
CA ASP A 292 -8.89 -12.14 -5.20
C ASP A 292 -8.15 -12.76 -4.03
N PHE A 293 -8.73 -12.62 -2.84
CA PHE A 293 -8.20 -13.15 -1.59
C PHE A 293 -9.13 -14.25 -1.08
N VAL A 294 -8.62 -15.47 -0.97
CA VAL A 294 -9.40 -16.62 -0.53
C VAL A 294 -8.72 -17.36 0.61
N VAL A 295 -9.53 -17.85 1.54
CA VAL A 295 -9.08 -18.71 2.64
C VAL A 295 -9.78 -20.04 2.52
N HIS A 296 -9.00 -21.12 2.48
CA HIS A 296 -9.48 -22.48 2.52
C HIS A 296 -9.04 -23.17 3.81
N ARG A 297 -9.92 -24.01 4.35
CA ARG A 297 -9.63 -24.89 5.49
C ARG A 297 -10.14 -26.27 5.18
N ASN A 298 -9.25 -27.26 5.16
CA ASN A 298 -9.60 -28.66 4.89
C ASN A 298 -10.43 -28.83 3.60
N GLY A 299 -10.04 -28.14 2.53
CA GLY A 299 -10.72 -28.14 1.23
C GLY A 299 -11.93 -27.21 1.13
N ALA A 300 -12.45 -26.67 2.24
CA ALA A 300 -13.63 -25.80 2.23
C ALA A 300 -13.24 -24.32 2.14
N LEU A 301 -13.89 -23.57 1.24
CA LEU A 301 -13.78 -22.11 1.15
C LEU A 301 -14.47 -21.43 2.34
N VAL A 302 -13.69 -20.85 3.25
CA VAL A 302 -14.21 -20.18 4.46
C VAL A 302 -14.29 -18.66 4.32
N ALA A 303 -13.39 -18.05 3.53
CA ALA A 303 -13.45 -16.62 3.22
C ALA A 303 -13.08 -16.34 1.75
N HIS A 304 -13.70 -15.30 1.19
CA HIS A 304 -13.48 -14.83 -0.17
C HIS A 304 -13.73 -13.32 -0.20
N LEU A 305 -12.65 -12.57 -0.35
CA LEU A 305 -12.64 -11.12 -0.51
C LEU A 305 -12.19 -10.80 -1.94
N ARG A 306 -13.06 -10.18 -2.72
CA ARG A 306 -12.79 -9.81 -4.11
C ARG A 306 -13.19 -8.37 -4.34
N ASP A 307 -12.42 -7.65 -5.13
CA ASP A 307 -12.70 -6.25 -5.45
C ASP A 307 -13.85 -6.11 -6.47
N LYS A 308 -13.79 -6.87 -7.58
CA LYS A 308 -14.70 -6.74 -8.71
C LYS A 308 -15.18 -8.10 -9.27
N PRO A 309 -16.49 -8.42 -9.23
CA PRO A 309 -17.51 -7.73 -8.43
C PRO A 309 -17.19 -7.84 -6.95
N THR A 310 -17.53 -6.81 -6.18
CA THR A 310 -17.18 -6.77 -4.76
C THR A 310 -17.79 -7.93 -4.01
N ARG A 311 -16.95 -8.73 -3.35
CA ARG A 311 -17.35 -9.85 -2.51
C ARG A 311 -16.62 -9.76 -1.18
N ARG A 312 -17.35 -9.95 -0.07
CA ARG A 312 -16.83 -9.86 1.30
C ARG A 312 -17.29 -11.05 2.15
N LYS A 313 -17.23 -12.26 1.59
CA LYS A 313 -17.66 -13.47 2.32
C LYS A 313 -16.57 -13.85 3.32
N GLY A 314 -16.95 -14.15 4.55
CA GLY A 314 -16.04 -14.69 5.57
C GLY A 314 -15.17 -13.65 6.29
N VAL A 315 -15.50 -12.36 6.23
CA VAL A 315 -14.80 -11.31 7.02
C VAL A 315 -14.88 -11.58 8.53
N LYS A 316 -15.93 -12.27 8.99
CA LYS A 316 -16.13 -12.68 10.39
C LYS A 316 -15.38 -13.96 10.79
N VAL A 317 -14.70 -14.63 9.85
CA VAL A 317 -13.83 -15.77 10.18
C VAL A 317 -12.73 -15.24 11.11
N ALA A 318 -12.53 -15.90 12.25
CA ALA A 318 -11.74 -15.37 13.37
C ALA A 318 -10.34 -14.90 12.93
N GLU A 319 -9.65 -15.69 12.11
CA GLU A 319 -8.31 -15.36 11.61
C GLU A 319 -8.30 -14.14 10.68
N VAL A 320 -9.35 -14.00 9.84
CA VAL A 320 -9.50 -12.85 8.94
C VAL A 320 -9.86 -11.58 9.73
N ALA A 321 -10.77 -11.71 10.69
CA ALA A 321 -11.19 -10.60 11.55
C ALA A 321 -10.03 -10.09 12.41
N ALA A 322 -9.25 -10.99 13.02
CA ALA A 322 -8.07 -10.65 13.80
C ALA A 322 -7.02 -9.94 12.93
N ALA A 323 -6.69 -10.49 11.76
CA ALA A 323 -5.73 -9.87 10.85
C ALA A 323 -6.16 -8.45 10.42
N LEU A 324 -7.44 -8.25 10.07
CA LEU A 324 -7.95 -6.93 9.70
C LEU A 324 -7.97 -5.93 10.87
N ALA A 325 -8.28 -6.41 12.08
CA ALA A 325 -8.23 -5.59 13.29
C ALA A 325 -6.80 -5.13 13.60
N ASP A 326 -5.82 -6.02 13.48
CA ASP A 326 -4.40 -5.71 13.68
C ASP A 326 -3.86 -4.72 12.64
N MET A 327 -4.42 -4.73 11.43
CA MET A 327 -4.11 -3.76 10.37
C MET A 327 -4.85 -2.42 10.57
N GLY A 328 -5.68 -2.29 11.60
CA GLY A 328 -6.36 -1.04 11.95
C GLY A 328 -7.42 -0.60 10.92
N SER A 329 -8.04 -1.55 10.20
CA SER A 329 -8.96 -1.23 9.11
C SER A 329 -10.23 -2.09 9.07
N TRP A 330 -11.32 -1.41 8.74
CA TRP A 330 -12.66 -2.00 8.62
C TRP A 330 -13.03 -2.33 7.16
N ASN A 331 -12.23 -1.91 6.17
CA ASN A 331 -12.54 -2.10 4.75
C ASN A 331 -11.74 -3.25 4.13
N ALA A 332 -12.20 -4.48 4.38
CA ALA A 332 -11.56 -5.71 3.94
C ALA A 332 -11.28 -5.79 2.41
N ALA A 333 -12.15 -5.21 1.57
CA ALA A 333 -11.98 -5.27 0.11
C ALA A 333 -10.83 -4.36 -0.37
N THR A 334 -10.73 -3.15 0.18
CA THR A 334 -9.63 -2.23 -0.14
C THR A 334 -8.28 -2.80 0.29
N TRP A 335 -8.24 -3.49 1.45
CA TRP A 335 -7.01 -4.11 1.93
C TRP A 335 -6.62 -5.35 1.15
N ALA A 336 -7.57 -6.21 0.77
CA ALA A 336 -7.27 -7.31 -0.15
C ALA A 336 -6.66 -6.80 -1.47
N ARG A 337 -7.05 -5.61 -1.94
CA ARG A 337 -6.51 -4.98 -3.14
C ARG A 337 -5.13 -4.36 -2.95
N LEU A 338 -4.94 -3.55 -1.91
CA LEU A 338 -3.73 -2.74 -1.72
C LEU A 338 -2.65 -3.45 -0.89
N TYR A 339 -3.03 -4.45 -0.12
CA TYR A 339 -2.23 -5.08 0.93
C TYR A 339 -2.49 -6.60 1.00
N GLY A 340 -2.86 -7.20 -0.14
CA GLY A 340 -3.31 -8.59 -0.20
C GLY A 340 -2.30 -9.60 0.31
N LEU A 341 -1.00 -9.36 0.04
CA LEU A 341 0.10 -10.18 0.51
C LEU A 341 0.31 -10.07 2.04
N GLU A 342 0.23 -8.87 2.60
CA GLU A 342 0.33 -8.68 4.05
C GLU A 342 -0.85 -9.34 4.78
N LEU A 343 -2.07 -9.13 4.27
CA LEU A 343 -3.26 -9.77 4.81
C LEU A 343 -3.13 -11.30 4.77
N MET A 344 -2.59 -11.85 3.67
CA MET A 344 -2.33 -13.29 3.55
C MET A 344 -1.38 -13.78 4.63
N CYS A 345 -0.25 -13.10 4.83
CA CYS A 345 0.73 -13.44 5.85
C CYS A 345 0.14 -13.39 7.26
N ARG A 346 -0.60 -12.33 7.60
CA ARG A 346 -1.25 -12.18 8.92
C ARG A 346 -2.30 -13.25 9.18
N VAL A 347 -3.18 -13.52 8.21
CA VAL A 347 -4.20 -14.58 8.35
C VAL A 347 -3.56 -15.96 8.48
N ALA A 348 -2.45 -16.20 7.80
CA ALA A 348 -1.70 -17.46 7.93
C ALA A 348 -0.82 -17.52 9.19
N GLY A 349 -0.64 -16.41 9.91
CA GLY A 349 0.24 -16.33 11.08
C GLY A 349 1.73 -16.44 10.72
N VAL A 350 2.14 -15.94 9.56
CA VAL A 350 3.53 -15.99 9.08
C VAL A 350 4.11 -14.60 8.86
N SER A 351 5.42 -14.47 9.03
CA SER A 351 6.17 -13.24 8.70
C SER A 351 7.43 -13.65 7.94
N PRO A 352 7.37 -13.77 6.60
CA PRO A 352 8.53 -14.10 5.78
C PRO A 352 9.70 -13.16 6.06
N THR A 353 10.92 -13.70 6.17
CA THR A 353 12.12 -12.89 6.29
C THR A 353 12.80 -12.78 4.92
N ALA A 354 13.59 -11.72 4.71
CA ALA A 354 14.38 -11.57 3.48
C ALA A 354 15.26 -12.81 3.21
N THR A 355 15.84 -13.42 4.25
CA THR A 355 16.62 -14.65 4.14
C THR A 355 15.78 -15.85 3.70
N ALA A 356 14.53 -15.97 4.17
CA ALA A 356 13.64 -17.04 3.72
C ALA A 356 13.27 -16.90 2.24
N LEU A 357 13.16 -15.66 1.75
CA LEU A 357 12.81 -15.35 0.37
C LEU A 357 14.03 -15.35 -0.59
N ALA A 358 15.23 -15.12 -0.05
CA ALA A 358 16.50 -15.13 -0.78
C ALA A 358 17.10 -16.54 -0.82
N GLY A 359 16.60 -17.38 -1.73
CA GLY A 359 17.12 -18.73 -1.91
C GLY A 359 16.71 -19.35 -3.25
N GLU A 360 17.30 -20.51 -3.54
CA GLU A 360 16.80 -21.36 -4.62
C GLU A 360 15.37 -21.78 -4.32
N LEU A 361 14.53 -21.68 -5.33
CA LEU A 361 13.14 -22.08 -5.26
C LEU A 361 13.04 -23.56 -5.63
N LEU A 362 12.19 -24.31 -4.92
CA LEU A 362 11.73 -25.60 -5.41
C LEU A 362 10.52 -25.33 -6.31
N GLY A 363 10.51 -25.81 -7.55
CA GLY A 363 9.43 -25.50 -8.47
C GLY A 363 9.38 -26.40 -9.69
N GLY A 364 8.53 -26.01 -10.63
CA GLY A 364 8.33 -26.71 -11.89
C GLY A 364 7.17 -26.12 -12.67
N ILE A 365 6.68 -26.87 -13.66
CA ILE A 365 5.63 -26.42 -14.58
C ILE A 365 4.35 -27.22 -14.32
N VAL A 366 3.23 -26.52 -14.15
CA VAL A 366 1.88 -27.11 -14.12
C VAL A 366 1.18 -26.77 -15.43
N VAL A 367 0.46 -27.73 -16.01
CA VAL A 367 -0.44 -27.46 -17.13
C VAL A 367 -1.82 -27.14 -16.58
N VAL A 368 -2.36 -25.98 -16.94
CA VAL A 368 -3.68 -25.54 -16.51
C VAL A 368 -4.65 -25.79 -17.64
N HIS A 369 -5.56 -26.74 -17.45
CA HIS A 369 -6.66 -26.93 -18.39
C HIS A 369 -7.67 -25.80 -18.19
N ALA A 370 -7.99 -25.08 -19.27
CA ALA A 370 -9.08 -24.11 -19.25
C ALA A 370 -10.37 -24.85 -18.88
N HIS A 371 -11.00 -24.44 -17.77
CA HIS A 371 -12.29 -24.95 -17.32
C HIS A 371 -13.45 -24.27 -18.04
#